data_AF-A0A524MVP7-F1
#
_entry.id   AF-A0A524MVP7-F1
#
_cell.length_a   1.000
_cell.length_b   1.000
_cell.length_c   1.000
_cell.angle_alpha   90.00
_cell.angle_beta   90.00
_cell.angle_gamma   90.00
#
_symmetry.space_group_name_H-M   'P 1'
#
loop_
_entity.id
_entity.type
_entity.pdbx_description
1 polymer ?
#
loop_
_entity_poly.entity_id
_entity_poly.type
_entity_poly.pdbx_seq_one_letter_code
_entity_poly.pdbx_strand_id
1 'polypeptide(L)'
;MSLLAIAWENELRGLLTVIIAVVILCGSIYGIMATNLGSRLAFLVTIAGLAGWMMLMGAVWMIYGIGLRGPDPTWQPVAGSAVLQDVNALGSAGVLDPNAEVPDGAAAGESAELVSDAFLEQGWVVLDTASPAFGQAQAAATEILIEEEAFTAGQFEVVEVFDIGGERYPKINDSLDFLAFRHTPHYVVAEAAAFVPVRTEPGRAPVRPELDETRDRVYVYMIR
;
A
#
# COMPACT_ATOMS: atom_id res chain seq x y z
N MET A 1 -40.57 37.39 31.12
CA MET A 1 -41.38 36.41 30.37
C MET A 1 -40.69 36.20 29.04
N SER A 2 -39.72 35.28 28.97
CA SER A 2 -38.97 34.93 27.76
C SER A 2 -39.59 33.69 27.14
N LEU A 3 -40.69 33.88 26.41
CA LEU A 3 -41.30 32.89 25.52
C LEU A 3 -40.86 33.29 24.10
N LEU A 4 -40.10 32.42 23.41
CA LEU A 4 -39.56 32.60 22.04
C LEU A 4 -38.30 33.47 21.88
N ALA A 5 -37.24 33.17 22.64
CA ALA A 5 -35.88 33.35 22.15
C ALA A 5 -35.36 31.97 21.74
N ILE A 6 -35.63 31.55 20.50
CA ILE A 6 -34.85 30.47 19.88
C ILE A 6 -33.51 31.11 19.57
N ALA A 7 -32.55 30.96 20.48
CA ALA A 7 -31.16 31.21 20.16
C ALA A 7 -30.82 30.32 18.94
N TRP A 8 -30.10 30.89 17.98
CA TRP A 8 -29.64 30.15 16.81
C TRP A 8 -28.60 29.13 17.26
N GLU A 9 -29.08 27.98 17.71
CA GLU A 9 -28.28 26.85 18.19
C GLU A 9 -28.28 25.78 17.10
N ASN A 10 -27.34 25.92 16.17
CA ASN A 10 -27.15 25.00 15.04
C ASN A 10 -27.03 23.53 15.51
N GLU A 11 -26.41 23.32 16.67
CA GLU A 11 -26.19 22.00 17.26
C GLU A 11 -27.51 21.35 17.68
N LEU A 12 -28.38 22.06 18.42
CA LEU A 12 -29.69 21.55 18.83
C LEU A 12 -30.59 21.28 17.64
N ARG A 13 -30.59 22.16 16.64
CA ARG A 13 -31.37 21.97 15.43
C ARG A 13 -30.89 20.75 14.64
N GLY A 14 -29.58 20.55 14.53
CA GLY A 14 -29.00 19.37 13.88
C GLY A 14 -29.44 18.08 14.56
N LEU A 15 -29.27 18.00 15.88
CA LEU A 15 -29.70 16.85 16.68
C LEU A 15 -31.20 16.57 16.55
N LEU A 16 -32.03 17.61 16.69
CA LEU A 16 -33.48 17.50 16.57
C LEU A 16 -33.89 16.97 15.19
N THR A 17 -33.23 17.44 14.13
CA THR A 17 -33.48 16.98 12.75
C THR A 17 -33.19 15.49 12.60
N VAL A 18 -32.07 15.00 13.15
CA VAL A 18 -31.71 13.57 13.12
C VAL A 18 -32.74 12.74 13.90
N ILE A 19 -33.14 13.18 15.09
CA ILE A 19 -34.16 12.49 15.90
C ILE A 19 -35.48 12.39 15.11
N ILE A 20 -35.94 13.50 14.54
CA ILE A 20 -37.17 13.54 13.73
C ILE A 20 -37.05 12.58 12.54
N ALA A 21 -35.91 12.59 11.83
CA ALA A 21 -35.68 11.71 10.69
C ALA A 21 -35.74 10.22 11.08
N VAL A 22 -35.12 9.83 12.20
CA VAL A 22 -35.15 8.45 12.70
C VAL A 22 -36.56 8.04 13.11
N VAL A 23 -37.29 8.91 13.82
CA VAL A 23 -38.68 8.64 14.24
C VAL A 23 -39.61 8.52 13.03
N ILE A 24 -39.48 9.40 12.03
CA ILE A 24 -40.28 9.32 10.81
C ILE A 24 -39.93 8.05 10.02
N LEU A 25 -38.64 7.73 9.84
CA LEU A 25 -38.22 6.56 9.08
C LEU A 25 -38.73 5.25 9.72
N CYS A 26 -38.41 5.02 10.99
CA CYS A 26 -38.83 3.79 11.68
C CYS A 26 -40.33 3.78 11.96
N GLY A 27 -40.89 4.93 12.37
CA GLY A 27 -42.28 5.07 12.78
C GLY A 27 -43.27 5.02 11.61
N SER A 28 -42.93 5.56 10.43
CA SER A 28 -43.81 5.51 9.26
C SER A 28 -43.97 4.08 8.74
N ILE A 29 -42.87 3.33 8.64
CA ILE A 29 -42.88 1.93 8.21
C ILE A 29 -43.70 1.09 9.19
N TYR A 30 -43.48 1.27 10.51
CA TYR A 30 -44.29 0.61 11.54
C TYR A 30 -45.76 1.00 11.45
N GLY A 31 -46.08 2.30 11.32
CA GLY A 31 -47.45 2.79 11.24
C GLY A 31 -48.23 2.19 10.07
N ILE A 32 -47.64 2.17 8.88
CA ILE A 32 -48.23 1.58 7.67
C ILE A 32 -48.45 0.08 7.84
N MET A 33 -47.51 -0.63 8.46
CA MET A 33 -47.64 -2.07 8.68
C MET A 33 -48.67 -2.38 9.77
N ALA A 34 -48.75 -1.56 10.81
CA ALA A 34 -49.67 -1.72 11.94
C ALA A 34 -51.13 -1.61 11.50
N THR A 35 -51.44 -0.76 10.52
CA THR A 35 -52.80 -0.63 9.97
C THR A 35 -53.23 -1.83 9.14
N ASN A 36 -52.30 -2.62 8.59
CA ASN A 36 -52.60 -3.77 7.72
C ASN A 36 -52.49 -5.13 8.42
N LEU A 37 -51.54 -5.28 9.35
CA LEU A 37 -51.16 -6.58 9.95
C LEU A 37 -51.44 -6.64 11.47
N GLY A 38 -51.86 -5.53 12.08
CA GLY A 38 -51.99 -5.39 13.54
C GLY A 38 -50.65 -5.09 14.23
N SER A 39 -50.70 -4.44 15.39
CA SER A 39 -49.53 -3.84 16.06
C SER A 39 -48.41 -4.83 16.41
N ARG A 40 -48.77 -6.02 16.92
CA ARG A 40 -47.80 -7.04 17.34
C ARG A 40 -47.04 -7.63 16.15
N LEU A 41 -47.75 -8.02 15.09
CA LEU A 41 -47.14 -8.59 13.89
C LEU A 41 -46.35 -7.52 13.14
N ALA A 42 -46.90 -6.31 13.00
CA ALA A 42 -46.20 -5.18 12.39
C ALA A 42 -44.88 -4.86 13.09
N PHE A 43 -44.85 -4.85 14.42
CA PHE A 43 -43.62 -4.62 15.18
C PHE A 43 -42.53 -5.63 14.83
N LEU A 44 -42.85 -6.93 14.88
CA LEU A 44 -41.90 -8.00 14.55
C LEU A 44 -41.39 -7.89 13.10
N VAL A 45 -42.28 -7.63 12.14
CA VAL A 45 -41.89 -7.49 10.73
C VAL A 45 -41.01 -6.27 10.51
N THR A 46 -41.31 -5.14 11.14
CA THR A 46 -40.48 -3.93 11.00
C THR A 46 -39.09 -4.09 11.60
N ILE A 47 -38.96 -4.74 12.76
CA ILE A 47 -37.64 -5.04 13.34
C ILE A 47 -36.87 -6.06 12.48
N ALA A 48 -37.55 -7.08 11.95
CA ALA A 48 -36.92 -8.02 11.04
C ALA A 48 -36.41 -7.31 9.76
N GLY A 49 -37.19 -6.38 9.21
CA GLY A 49 -36.78 -5.55 8.08
C GLY A 49 -35.59 -4.64 8.41
N LEU A 50 -35.60 -3.98 9.57
CA LEU A 50 -34.48 -3.16 10.04
C LEU A 50 -33.22 -4.00 10.24
N ALA A 51 -33.33 -5.18 10.85
CA ALA A 51 -32.22 -6.10 11.04
C ALA A 51 -31.66 -6.60 9.70
N GLY A 52 -32.54 -6.94 8.74
CA GLY A 52 -32.12 -7.30 7.39
C GLY A 52 -31.40 -6.17 6.66
N TRP A 53 -31.89 -4.94 6.79
CA TRP A 53 -31.24 -3.75 6.23
C TRP A 53 -29.86 -3.50 6.86
N MET A 54 -29.74 -3.60 8.18
CA MET A 54 -28.45 -3.52 8.89
C MET A 54 -27.48 -4.60 8.43
N MET A 55 -27.94 -5.84 8.26
CA MET A 55 -27.12 -6.95 7.77
C MET A 55 -26.62 -6.70 6.34
N LEU A 56 -27.48 -6.20 5.44
CA LEU A 56 -27.10 -5.87 4.07
C LEU A 56 -26.07 -4.74 4.02
N MET A 57 -26.26 -3.68 4.82
CA MET A 57 -25.28 -2.60 4.92
C MET A 57 -23.94 -3.09 5.48
N GLY A 58 -23.98 -3.94 6.51
CA GLY A 58 -22.77 -4.58 7.05
C GLY A 58 -22.03 -5.42 6.01
N ALA A 59 -22.74 -6.25 5.25
CA ALA A 59 -22.14 -7.07 4.19
C ALA A 59 -21.54 -6.21 3.07
N VAL A 60 -22.26 -5.18 2.61
CA VAL A 60 -21.76 -4.24 1.58
C VAL A 60 -20.50 -3.53 2.07
N TRP A 61 -20.50 -2.99 3.29
CA TRP A 61 -19.33 -2.30 3.84
C TRP A 61 -18.14 -3.22 4.08
N MET A 62 -18.38 -4.49 4.44
CA MET A 62 -17.33 -5.50 4.56
C MET A 62 -16.67 -5.78 3.20
N ILE A 63 -17.46 -5.92 2.13
CA ILE A 63 -16.96 -6.21 0.78
C ILE A 63 -16.17 -5.02 0.20
N TYR A 64 -16.70 -3.80 0.36
CA TYR A 64 -16.05 -2.60 -0.20
C TYR A 64 -15.01 -1.98 0.75
N GLY A 65 -14.86 -2.50 1.97
CA GLY A 65 -13.86 -2.04 2.93
C GLY A 65 -14.01 -0.57 3.33
N ILE A 66 -15.24 -0.05 3.42
CA ILE A 66 -15.57 1.33 3.84
C ILE A 66 -15.61 1.46 5.37
N GLY A 67 -15.66 0.32 6.08
CA GLY A 67 -15.64 0.26 7.54
C GLY A 67 -14.24 0.40 8.14
N LEU A 68 -14.07 -0.13 9.35
CA LEU A 68 -12.78 -0.21 10.03
C LEU A 68 -11.80 -1.06 9.20
N ARG A 69 -10.89 -0.38 8.51
CA ARG A 69 -9.76 -1.01 7.81
C ARG A 69 -8.53 -0.95 8.71
N GLY A 70 -7.66 -1.95 8.61
CA GLY A 70 -6.31 -1.85 9.15
C GLY A 70 -5.51 -0.73 8.45
N PRO A 71 -4.30 -0.41 8.93
CA PRO A 71 -3.40 0.48 8.22
C PRO A 71 -3.18 -0.04 6.79
N ASP A 72 -3.16 0.87 5.82
CA ASP A 72 -2.85 0.51 4.45
C ASP A 72 -1.41 -0.05 4.38
N PRO A 73 -1.17 -1.07 3.55
CA PRO A 73 0.12 -1.74 3.54
C PRO A 73 1.17 -0.82 2.91
N THR A 74 2.28 -0.60 3.63
CA THR A 74 3.42 0.24 3.24
C THR A 74 4.68 -0.60 3.20
N TRP A 75 5.58 -0.30 2.26
CA TRP A 75 6.92 -0.90 2.25
C TRP A 75 7.69 -0.46 3.49
N GLN A 76 8.24 -1.43 4.21
CA GLN A 76 9.10 -1.19 5.38
C GLN A 76 10.49 -1.78 5.13
N PRO A 77 11.56 -1.14 5.61
CA PRO A 77 12.90 -1.70 5.53
C PRO A 77 12.96 -3.01 6.33
N VAL A 78 13.64 -4.02 5.78
CA VAL A 78 13.90 -5.25 6.53
C VAL A 78 14.90 -4.97 7.65
N ALA A 79 14.53 -5.35 8.88
CA ALA A 79 15.30 -5.01 10.07
C ALA A 79 16.73 -5.58 10.01
N GLY A 80 17.72 -4.69 10.01
CA GLY A 80 19.15 -5.05 9.99
C GLY A 80 19.75 -5.31 8.61
N SER A 81 18.96 -5.19 7.53
CA SER A 81 19.42 -5.42 6.14
C SER A 81 18.75 -4.47 5.13
N ALA A 82 18.37 -3.28 5.58
CA ALA A 82 17.61 -2.30 4.79
C ALA A 82 18.35 -1.82 3.54
N VAL A 83 19.64 -1.49 3.67
CA VAL A 83 20.49 -1.01 2.58
C VAL A 83 21.70 -1.93 2.44
N LEU A 84 21.86 -2.52 1.27
CA LEU A 84 22.86 -3.52 0.95
C LEU A 84 23.80 -2.92 -0.10
N GLN A 85 25.02 -2.59 0.31
CA GLN A 85 25.98 -1.85 -0.52
C GLN A 85 26.79 -2.73 -1.46
N ASP A 86 26.83 -4.04 -1.24
CA ASP A 86 27.59 -4.99 -2.05
C ASP A 86 26.82 -6.29 -2.28
N VAL A 87 27.32 -7.08 -3.25
CA VAL A 87 26.73 -8.38 -3.61
C VAL A 87 26.84 -9.37 -2.46
N ASN A 88 27.90 -9.31 -1.66
CA ASN A 88 28.04 -10.17 -0.48
C ASN A 88 26.97 -9.89 0.59
N ALA A 89 26.55 -8.62 0.75
CA ALA A 89 25.47 -8.26 1.65
C ALA A 89 24.14 -8.89 1.23
N LEU A 90 23.86 -9.06 -0.07
CA LEU A 90 22.65 -9.76 -0.57
C LEU A 90 22.57 -11.19 -0.05
N GLY A 91 23.67 -11.95 -0.17
CA GLY A 91 23.75 -13.31 0.37
C GLY A 91 23.66 -13.33 1.90
N SER A 92 24.33 -12.41 2.59
CA SER A 92 24.32 -12.34 4.06
C SER A 92 22.94 -11.99 4.63
N ALA A 93 22.15 -11.19 3.90
CA ALA A 93 20.79 -10.81 4.24
C ALA A 93 19.75 -11.91 3.94
N GLY A 94 20.17 -13.00 3.28
CA GLY A 94 19.28 -14.08 2.86
C GLY A 94 18.36 -13.68 1.70
N VAL A 95 18.72 -12.64 0.94
CA VAL A 95 17.98 -12.19 -0.25
C VAL A 95 18.23 -13.15 -1.41
N LEU A 96 19.49 -13.59 -1.57
CA LEU A 96 19.92 -14.58 -2.56
C LEU A 96 20.55 -15.78 -1.85
N ASP A 97 20.09 -16.99 -2.16
CA ASP A 97 20.66 -18.26 -1.68
C ASP A 97 20.60 -19.34 -2.77
N PRO A 98 21.71 -19.68 -3.44
CA PRO A 98 23.08 -19.19 -3.24
C PRO A 98 23.27 -17.72 -3.67
N ASN A 99 24.33 -17.06 -3.20
CA ASN A 99 24.62 -15.69 -3.60
C ASN A 99 25.09 -15.61 -5.08
N ALA A 100 24.95 -14.44 -5.71
CA ALA A 100 25.40 -14.23 -7.09
C ALA A 100 26.94 -14.36 -7.21
N GLU A 101 27.40 -15.12 -8.19
CA GLU A 101 28.83 -15.31 -8.47
C GLU A 101 29.34 -14.18 -9.38
N VAL A 102 29.93 -13.14 -8.78
CA VAL A 102 30.54 -12.03 -9.51
C VAL A 102 32.07 -12.19 -9.55
N PRO A 103 32.71 -12.23 -10.74
CA PRO A 103 34.16 -12.31 -10.84
C PRO A 103 34.88 -11.12 -10.20
N ASP A 104 36.02 -11.37 -9.54
CA ASP A 104 36.85 -10.31 -8.96
C ASP A 104 37.32 -9.33 -10.04
N GLY A 105 36.85 -8.08 -9.98
CA GLY A 105 37.20 -7.01 -10.91
C GLY A 105 36.28 -6.85 -12.13
N ALA A 106 35.09 -7.47 -12.12
CA ALA A 106 34.03 -7.17 -13.09
C ALA A 106 33.64 -5.68 -13.04
N ALA A 107 33.24 -5.13 -14.19
CA ALA A 107 32.71 -3.77 -14.23
C ALA A 107 31.37 -3.72 -13.48
N ALA A 108 31.04 -2.61 -12.80
CA ALA A 108 29.83 -2.55 -11.97
C ALA A 108 28.53 -2.80 -12.75
N GLY A 109 28.52 -2.46 -14.05
CA GLY A 109 27.41 -2.80 -14.96
C GLY A 109 27.28 -4.31 -15.24
N GLU A 110 28.40 -5.01 -15.42
CA GLU A 110 28.43 -6.47 -15.63
C GLU A 110 28.05 -7.20 -14.33
N SER A 111 28.52 -6.71 -13.18
CA SER A 111 28.12 -7.22 -11.86
C SER A 111 26.62 -7.10 -11.63
N ALA A 112 26.00 -5.99 -12.05
CA ALA A 112 24.55 -5.78 -11.92
C ALA A 112 23.75 -6.75 -12.78
N GLU A 113 24.19 -7.01 -14.02
CA GLU A 113 23.54 -7.97 -14.92
C GLU A 113 23.59 -9.40 -14.35
N LEU A 114 24.74 -9.83 -13.83
CA LEU A 114 24.88 -11.14 -13.18
C LEU A 114 24.01 -11.27 -11.92
N VAL A 115 23.85 -10.19 -11.15
CA VAL A 115 22.95 -10.17 -9.98
C VAL A 115 21.49 -10.24 -10.42
N SER A 116 21.11 -9.51 -11.46
CA SER A 116 19.75 -9.55 -12.04
C SER A 116 19.41 -10.96 -12.55
N ASP A 117 20.33 -11.63 -13.24
CA ASP A 117 20.17 -13.02 -13.65
C ASP A 117 19.99 -13.97 -12.46
N ALA A 118 20.79 -13.81 -11.39
CA ALA A 118 20.66 -14.61 -10.17
C ALA A 118 19.30 -14.41 -9.48
N PHE A 119 18.75 -13.18 -9.47
CA PHE A 119 17.41 -12.91 -8.98
C PHE A 119 16.35 -13.67 -9.79
N LEU A 120 16.44 -13.61 -11.13
CA LEU A 120 15.50 -14.29 -12.03
C LEU A 120 15.54 -15.82 -11.87
N GLU A 121 16.74 -16.39 -11.71
CA GLU A 121 16.91 -17.83 -11.47
C GLU A 121 16.27 -18.29 -10.16
N GLN A 122 16.27 -17.44 -9.13
CA GLN A 122 15.68 -17.73 -7.82
C GLN A 122 14.17 -17.42 -7.76
N GLY A 123 13.57 -17.04 -8.89
CA GLY A 123 12.11 -16.84 -9.01
C GLY A 123 11.62 -15.45 -8.65
N TRP A 124 12.52 -14.46 -8.58
CA TRP A 124 12.14 -13.06 -8.50
C TRP A 124 11.64 -12.56 -9.86
N VAL A 125 10.76 -11.57 -9.84
CA VAL A 125 10.19 -10.97 -11.04
C VAL A 125 10.60 -9.51 -11.12
N VAL A 126 11.11 -9.08 -12.27
CA VAL A 126 11.40 -7.66 -12.52
C VAL A 126 10.10 -6.92 -12.79
N LEU A 127 9.83 -5.87 -12.03
CA LEU A 127 8.68 -5.00 -12.25
C LEU A 127 8.91 -4.08 -13.44
N ASP A 128 7.89 -3.92 -14.28
CA ASP A 128 7.91 -2.93 -15.34
C ASP A 128 7.99 -1.51 -14.75
N THR A 129 8.95 -0.71 -15.22
CA THR A 129 9.14 0.70 -14.87
C THR A 129 7.89 1.56 -15.05
N ALA A 130 7.00 1.19 -15.98
CA ALA A 130 5.72 1.87 -16.20
C ALA A 130 4.62 1.44 -15.22
N SER A 131 4.85 0.40 -14.41
CA SER A 131 3.85 -0.14 -13.49
C SER A 131 3.68 0.75 -12.25
N PRO A 132 2.46 0.87 -11.70
CA PRO A 132 2.25 1.56 -10.43
C PRO A 132 3.00 0.92 -9.25
N ALA A 133 3.24 -0.40 -9.31
CA ALA A 133 3.97 -1.13 -8.28
C ALA A 133 5.44 -0.69 -8.22
N PHE A 134 6.09 -0.53 -9.38
CA PHE A 134 7.44 0.02 -9.48
C PHE A 134 7.51 1.42 -8.85
N GLY A 135 6.59 2.32 -9.21
CA GLY A 135 6.58 3.69 -8.66
C GLY A 135 6.40 3.74 -7.14
N GLN A 136 5.60 2.84 -6.56
CA GLN A 136 5.45 2.73 -5.09
C GLN A 136 6.72 2.22 -4.41
N ALA A 137 7.35 1.18 -4.97
CA ALA A 137 8.59 0.62 -4.44
C ALA A 137 9.76 1.61 -4.57
N GLN A 138 9.90 2.27 -5.72
CA GLN A 138 10.91 3.30 -5.96
C GLN A 138 10.80 4.45 -4.96
N ALA A 139 9.58 4.93 -4.69
CA ALA A 139 9.36 6.03 -3.75
C ALA A 139 9.78 5.64 -2.33
N ALA A 140 9.38 4.46 -1.86
CA ALA A 140 9.74 3.97 -0.53
C ALA A 140 11.25 3.69 -0.41
N ALA A 141 11.86 3.08 -1.44
CA ALA A 141 13.29 2.83 -1.47
C ALA A 141 14.10 4.14 -1.45
N THR A 142 13.65 5.16 -2.18
CA THR A 142 14.28 6.49 -2.20
C THR A 142 14.27 7.13 -0.82
N GLU A 143 13.17 7.02 -0.08
CA GLU A 143 13.07 7.53 1.29
C GLU A 143 14.06 6.81 2.22
N ILE A 144 14.11 5.47 2.18
CA ILE A 144 15.02 4.66 3.00
C ILE A 144 16.49 4.98 2.70
N LEU A 145 16.86 5.13 1.41
CA LEU A 145 18.24 5.46 1.01
C LEU A 145 18.71 6.83 1.51
N ILE A 146 17.78 7.79 1.63
CA ILE A 146 18.08 9.13 2.14
C ILE A 146 18.15 9.10 3.68
N GLU A 147 17.25 8.37 4.33
CA GLU A 147 17.19 8.27 5.80
C GLU A 147 18.44 7.58 6.37
N GLU A 148 18.93 6.52 5.71
CA GLU A 148 20.13 5.77 6.09
C GLU A 148 21.44 6.46 5.63
N GLU A 149 21.37 7.69 5.11
CA GLU A 149 22.51 8.47 4.60
C GLU A 149 23.34 7.77 3.51
N ALA A 150 22.79 6.75 2.84
CA ALA A 150 23.46 6.02 1.77
C ALA A 150 23.61 6.87 0.49
N PHE A 151 22.61 7.72 0.20
CA PHE A 151 22.68 8.68 -0.89
C PHE A 151 22.09 10.04 -0.50
N THR A 152 22.55 11.10 -1.17
CA THR A 152 21.88 12.41 -1.13
C THR A 152 20.78 12.46 -2.19
N ALA A 153 19.68 13.17 -1.88
CA ALA A 153 18.57 13.38 -2.81
C ALA A 153 19.05 13.92 -4.18
N GLY A 154 18.63 13.25 -5.26
CA GLY A 154 18.96 13.63 -6.63
C GLY A 154 20.33 13.17 -7.14
N GLN A 155 21.05 12.31 -6.39
CA GLN A 155 22.34 11.74 -6.80
C GLN A 155 22.25 10.27 -7.25
N PHE A 156 21.05 9.70 -7.33
CA PHE A 156 20.83 8.32 -7.72
C PHE A 156 19.50 8.15 -8.47
N GLU A 157 19.38 7.03 -9.17
CA GLU A 157 18.17 6.55 -9.82
C GLU A 157 17.93 5.10 -9.41
N VAL A 158 16.66 4.74 -9.15
CA VAL A 158 16.27 3.34 -9.01
C VAL A 158 16.07 2.78 -10.41
N VAL A 159 16.91 1.84 -10.80
CA VAL A 159 16.96 1.29 -12.17
C VAL A 159 15.98 0.14 -12.30
N GLU A 160 16.08 -0.85 -11.42
CA GLU A 160 15.27 -2.06 -11.42
C GLU A 160 14.68 -2.33 -10.04
N VAL A 161 13.53 -3.02 -10.04
CA VAL A 161 12.87 -3.46 -8.81
C VAL A 161 12.49 -4.92 -8.98
N PHE A 162 13.04 -5.78 -8.12
CA PHE A 162 12.78 -7.21 -8.06
C PHE A 162 11.69 -7.49 -7.03
N ASP A 163 10.71 -8.31 -7.39
CA ASP A 163 9.52 -8.61 -6.61
C ASP A 163 9.40 -10.12 -6.36
N ILE A 164 9.10 -10.52 -5.12
CA ILE A 164 8.82 -11.91 -4.76
C ILE A 164 7.75 -12.03 -3.66
N GLY A 165 6.85 -13.00 -3.82
CA GLY A 165 5.80 -13.29 -2.84
C GLY A 165 4.56 -12.42 -2.98
N GLY A 166 3.93 -12.07 -1.86
CA GLY A 166 2.68 -11.28 -1.85
C GLY A 166 1.42 -12.03 -2.30
N GLU A 167 1.48 -13.36 -2.36
CA GLU A 167 0.34 -14.19 -2.72
C GLU A 167 -0.70 -14.21 -1.61
N ARG A 168 -1.97 -14.00 -1.99
CA ARG A 168 -3.11 -14.04 -1.07
C ARG A 168 -3.80 -15.40 -1.12
N TYR A 169 -4.28 -15.91 0.00
CA TYR A 169 -4.99 -17.19 0.08
C TYR A 169 -6.01 -17.21 1.23
N PRO A 170 -7.03 -18.09 1.20
CA PRO A 170 -7.41 -18.99 0.13
C PRO A 170 -8.07 -18.26 -1.06
N LYS A 171 -7.61 -18.57 -2.28
CA LYS A 171 -8.24 -18.10 -3.52
C LYS A 171 -9.31 -19.10 -3.95
N ILE A 172 -10.49 -18.63 -4.36
CA ILE A 172 -11.50 -19.48 -5.01
C ILE A 172 -11.13 -19.72 -6.48
N ASN A 173 -10.61 -18.68 -7.14
CA ASN A 173 -10.00 -18.68 -8.46
C ASN A 173 -9.07 -17.46 -8.57
N ASP A 174 -8.45 -17.21 -9.72
CA ASP A 174 -7.51 -16.10 -9.91
C ASP A 174 -8.17 -14.70 -9.90
N SER A 175 -9.50 -14.60 -10.02
CA SER A 175 -10.23 -13.32 -10.13
C SER A 175 -11.12 -12.98 -8.93
N LEU A 176 -11.47 -13.96 -8.10
CA LEU A 176 -12.37 -13.88 -6.95
C LEU A 176 -11.56 -14.08 -5.68
N ASP A 177 -10.85 -13.01 -5.30
CA ASP A 177 -9.95 -12.95 -4.14
C ASP A 177 -10.67 -12.47 -2.85
N PHE A 178 -12.00 -12.36 -2.85
CA PHE A 178 -12.79 -11.81 -1.73
C PHE A 178 -12.67 -12.62 -0.42
N LEU A 179 -12.27 -13.89 -0.51
CA LEU A 179 -12.04 -14.76 0.64
C LEU A 179 -10.55 -14.95 0.96
N ALA A 180 -9.65 -14.18 0.35
CA ALA A 180 -8.23 -14.30 0.64
C ALA A 180 -7.83 -13.40 1.82
N PHE A 181 -8.01 -13.94 3.01
CA PHE A 181 -7.73 -13.26 4.28
C PHE A 181 -6.31 -13.49 4.79
N ARG A 182 -5.53 -14.37 4.18
CA ARG A 182 -4.12 -14.60 4.49
C ARG A 182 -3.26 -14.17 3.32
N HIS A 183 -2.04 -13.77 3.60
CA HIS A 183 -1.04 -13.46 2.60
C HIS A 183 0.29 -14.09 2.99
N THR A 184 1.12 -14.42 2.00
CA THR A 184 2.54 -14.64 2.23
C THR A 184 3.24 -13.28 2.40
N PRO A 185 4.41 -13.23 3.07
CA PRO A 185 5.23 -12.02 3.09
C PRO A 185 5.52 -11.56 1.66
N HIS A 186 5.43 -10.25 1.42
CA HIS A 186 5.77 -9.66 0.13
C HIS A 186 7.11 -8.96 0.25
N TYR A 187 8.10 -9.41 -0.50
CA TYR A 187 9.44 -8.85 -0.47
C TYR A 187 9.76 -8.17 -1.79
N VAL A 188 10.47 -7.05 -1.70
CA VAL A 188 10.96 -6.29 -2.83
C VAL A 188 12.41 -5.89 -2.61
N VAL A 189 13.20 -5.95 -3.67
CA VAL A 189 14.55 -5.40 -3.71
C VAL A 189 14.60 -4.31 -4.78
N ALA A 190 14.88 -3.08 -4.39
CA ALA A 190 15.08 -1.97 -5.33
C ALA A 190 16.57 -1.74 -5.57
N GLU A 191 16.99 -1.78 -6.83
CA GLU A 191 18.36 -1.50 -7.24
C GLU A 191 18.54 0.00 -7.52
N ALA A 192 19.45 0.63 -6.79
CA ALA A 192 19.84 2.02 -6.96
C ALA A 192 21.22 2.14 -7.61
N ALA A 193 21.27 2.97 -8.65
CA ALA A 193 22.48 3.37 -9.35
C ALA A 193 22.80 4.83 -9.06
N ALA A 194 24.06 5.11 -8.74
CA ALA A 194 24.50 6.48 -8.50
C ALA A 194 24.72 7.23 -9.81
N PHE A 195 24.50 8.55 -9.81
CA PHE A 195 24.81 9.41 -10.96
C PHE A 195 26.25 9.91 -10.93
N VAL A 196 26.83 10.15 -12.10
CA VAL A 196 28.12 10.82 -12.25
C VAL A 196 28.01 12.25 -11.67
N PRO A 197 28.91 12.67 -10.76
CA PRO A 197 28.83 13.99 -10.15
C PRO A 197 29.11 15.09 -11.18
N VAL A 198 28.08 15.86 -11.53
CA VAL A 198 28.19 17.01 -12.44
C VAL A 198 28.41 18.29 -11.65
N ARG A 199 29.36 19.11 -12.09
CA ARG A 199 29.55 20.47 -11.55
C ARG A 199 28.44 21.40 -12.02
N THR A 200 27.75 22.05 -11.09
CA THR A 200 26.74 23.06 -11.39
C THR A 200 27.40 24.43 -11.51
N GLU A 201 27.41 24.97 -12.73
CA GLU A 201 27.87 26.35 -13.01
C GLU A 201 26.67 27.30 -13.10
N PRO A 202 26.68 28.46 -12.43
CA PRO A 202 25.59 29.42 -12.50
C PRO A 202 25.29 29.86 -13.95
N GLY A 203 24.05 29.68 -14.41
CA GLY A 203 23.59 30.13 -15.74
C GLY A 203 23.74 29.10 -16.87
N ARG A 204 24.33 27.92 -16.61
CA ARG A 204 24.31 26.80 -17.57
C ARG A 204 23.05 25.95 -17.37
N ALA A 205 22.45 25.50 -18.47
CA ALA A 205 21.34 24.56 -18.40
C ALA A 205 21.78 23.27 -17.69
N PRO A 206 20.93 22.68 -16.83
CA PRO A 206 21.25 21.42 -16.16
C PRO A 206 21.61 20.35 -17.19
N VAL A 207 22.74 19.68 -16.99
CA VAL A 207 23.11 18.52 -17.80
C VAL A 207 22.21 17.36 -17.40
N ARG A 208 21.79 16.55 -18.37
CA ARG A 208 21.03 15.34 -18.07
C ARG A 208 21.93 14.42 -17.23
N PRO A 209 21.45 13.91 -16.09
CA PRO A 209 22.23 12.99 -15.29
C PRO A 209 22.50 11.71 -16.07
N GLU A 210 23.71 11.17 -15.91
CA GLU A 210 24.17 9.92 -16.51
C GLU A 210 24.54 8.97 -15.37
N LEU A 211 24.18 7.69 -15.51
CA LEU A 211 24.47 6.66 -14.53
C LEU A 211 25.99 6.44 -14.45
N ASP A 212 26.49 6.28 -13.24
CA ASP A 212 27.90 5.98 -13.00
C ASP A 212 28.11 4.47 -13.06
N GLU A 213 28.69 4.00 -14.16
CA GLU A 213 29.02 2.57 -14.39
C GLU A 213 30.27 2.12 -13.63
N THR A 214 30.94 3.01 -12.89
CA THR A 214 32.16 2.68 -12.13
C THR A 214 31.90 2.33 -10.67
N ARG A 215 30.69 2.64 -10.17
CA ARG A 215 30.29 2.35 -8.79
C ARG A 215 29.32 1.18 -8.74
N ASP A 216 29.54 0.32 -7.76
CA ASP A 216 28.65 -0.80 -7.48
C ASP A 216 27.23 -0.31 -7.18
N ARG A 217 26.27 -1.16 -7.54
CA ARG A 217 24.85 -0.94 -7.27
C ARG A 217 24.56 -1.14 -5.80
N VAL A 218 23.64 -0.33 -5.29
CA VAL A 218 23.16 -0.43 -3.90
C VAL A 218 21.74 -0.96 -3.96
N TYR A 219 21.42 -1.94 -3.12
CA TYR A 219 20.12 -2.60 -3.09
C TYR A 219 19.37 -2.24 -1.81
N VAL A 220 18.07 -1.98 -1.93
CA VAL A 220 17.19 -1.71 -0.78
C VAL A 220 16.25 -2.88 -0.60
N TYR A 221 16.32 -3.54 0.54
CA TYR A 221 15.49 -4.70 0.85
C TYR A 221 14.28 -4.29 1.71
N MET A 222 13.08 -4.52 1.17
CA MET A 222 11.82 -4.07 1.75
C MET A 222 10.82 -5.22 1.88
N ILE A 223 9.94 -5.11 2.87
CA ILE A 223 8.83 -6.04 3.13
C ILE A 223 7.49 -5.31 3.24
N ARG A 224 6.40 -5.97 2.82
CA ARG A 224 5.01 -5.50 2.91
C ARG A 224 4.04 -6.60 3.33
#